data_AF-A0A951RXP8-F1
#
_entry.id   AF-A0A951RXP8-F1
#
_cell.length_a   1.000
_cell.length_b   1.000
_cell.length_c   1.000
_cell.angle_alpha   90.00
_cell.angle_beta   90.00
_cell.angle_gamma   90.00
#
_symmetry.space_group_name_H-M   'P 1'
#
loop_
_entity.id
_entity.type
_entity.pdbx_description
1 polymer ?
#
loop_
_entity_poly.entity_id
_entity_poly.type
_entity_poly.pdbx_seq_one_letter_code
_entity_poly.pdbx_strand_id
1 'polypeptide(L)'
;MTKQKYVASVKEINGQAHFIIKRYSYFPELAGVPEVLDAMGMHKDFMKACALAGVEENQVIDDLMAALGLVRESGKVVRVYHANHDLEIKPHPIFRFPQTWLAKLRWAHA
;
A
#
# COMPACT_ATOMS: atom_id res chain seq x y z
N MET A 1 -13.13 -26.74 -23.65
CA MET A 1 -13.15 -25.89 -22.43
C MET A 1 -12.96 -24.45 -22.86
N THR A 2 -13.88 -23.53 -22.53
CA THR A 2 -13.74 -22.09 -22.87
C THR A 2 -12.60 -21.51 -22.05
N LYS A 3 -11.67 -20.80 -22.68
CA LYS A 3 -10.58 -20.10 -21.98
C LYS A 3 -10.88 -18.61 -21.94
N GLN A 4 -10.44 -17.97 -20.88
CA GLN A 4 -10.61 -16.53 -20.68
C GLN A 4 -9.27 -15.82 -20.83
N LYS A 5 -9.32 -14.61 -21.38
CA LYS A 5 -8.19 -13.70 -21.51
C LYS A 5 -8.61 -12.33 -21.04
N TYR A 6 -7.76 -11.69 -20.25
CA TYR A 6 -8.02 -10.39 -19.65
C TYR A 6 -7.08 -9.34 -20.20
N VAL A 7 -7.60 -8.14 -20.45
CA VAL A 7 -6.82 -7.00 -20.93
C VAL A 7 -7.18 -5.77 -20.11
N ALA A 8 -6.17 -5.10 -19.56
CA ALA A 8 -6.32 -3.85 -18.84
C ALA A 8 -5.75 -2.68 -19.65
N SER A 9 -6.44 -1.54 -19.61
CA SER A 9 -5.92 -0.28 -20.13
C SER A 9 -6.38 0.91 -19.30
N VAL A 10 -5.64 2.02 -19.38
CA VAL A 10 -6.03 3.30 -18.78
C VAL A 10 -6.42 4.24 -19.90
N LYS A 11 -7.58 4.90 -19.77
CA LYS A 11 -8.03 5.91 -20.71
C LYS A 11 -8.47 7.16 -19.98
N GLU A 12 -8.07 8.31 -20.48
CA GLU A 12 -8.56 9.59 -20.00
C GLU A 12 -9.90 9.92 -20.65
N ILE A 13 -10.91 10.18 -19.82
CA ILE A 13 -12.27 10.53 -20.24
C ILE A 13 -12.66 11.77 -19.45
N ASN A 14 -12.94 12.88 -20.15
CA ASN A 14 -13.30 14.18 -19.55
C ASN A 14 -12.27 14.69 -18.52
N GLY A 15 -10.97 14.56 -18.82
CA GLY A 15 -9.88 15.00 -17.94
C GLY A 15 -9.64 14.11 -16.72
N GLN A 16 -10.25 12.92 -16.68
CA GLN A 16 -10.13 11.97 -15.56
C GLN A 16 -9.70 10.60 -16.07
N ALA A 17 -8.66 10.04 -15.45
CA ALA A 17 -8.19 8.69 -15.74
C ALA A 17 -9.21 7.65 -15.28
N HIS A 18 -9.56 6.73 -16.18
CA HIS A 18 -10.43 5.59 -15.92
C HIS A 18 -9.69 4.30 -16.29
N PHE A 19 -9.84 3.28 -15.45
CA PHE A 19 -9.39 1.93 -15.72
C PHE A 19 -10.46 1.21 -16.54
N ILE A 20 -10.04 0.57 -17.63
CA ILE A 20 -10.87 -0.23 -18.50
C ILE A 20 -10.32 -1.66 -18.46
N ILE A 21 -11.14 -2.58 -17.98
CA ILE A 21 -10.83 -4.02 -17.92
C ILE A 21 -11.75 -4.74 -18.89
N LYS A 22 -11.18 -5.53 -19.80
CA LYS A 22 -11.90 -6.32 -20.80
C LYS A 22 -11.64 -7.81 -20.58
N ARG A 23 -12.71 -8.59 -20.53
CA ARG A 23 -12.68 -10.05 -20.45
C ARG A 23 -13.11 -10.63 -21.79
N TYR A 24 -12.24 -11.41 -22.38
CA TYR A 24 -12.46 -12.11 -23.63
C TYR A 24 -12.59 -13.60 -23.39
N SER A 25 -13.53 -14.25 -24.06
CA SER A 25 -13.57 -15.70 -24.20
C SER A 25 -13.00 -16.10 -25.55
N TYR A 26 -12.19 -17.16 -25.54
CA TYR A 26 -11.64 -17.73 -26.76
C TYR A 26 -11.69 -19.26 -26.73
N PHE A 27 -11.76 -19.82 -27.93
CA PHE A 27 -11.90 -21.26 -28.16
C PHE A 27 -10.64 -21.77 -28.87
N PRO A 28 -9.64 -22.28 -28.14
CA PRO A 28 -8.39 -22.73 -28.77
C PRO A 28 -8.59 -23.91 -29.73
N GLU A 29 -9.68 -24.66 -29.57
CA GLU A 29 -10.08 -25.79 -30.42
C GLU A 29 -10.55 -25.33 -31.82
N LEU A 30 -11.01 -24.09 -31.96
CA LEU A 30 -11.58 -23.55 -33.19
C LEU A 30 -10.60 -22.57 -33.82
N ALA A 31 -9.80 -23.07 -34.77
CA ALA A 31 -8.87 -22.23 -35.51
C ALA A 31 -9.62 -21.16 -36.32
N GLY A 32 -9.17 -19.91 -36.23
CA GLY A 32 -9.72 -18.78 -36.99
C GLY A 32 -10.93 -18.09 -36.35
N VAL A 33 -11.41 -18.55 -35.18
CA VAL A 33 -12.45 -17.83 -34.43
C VAL A 33 -11.80 -16.70 -33.62
N PRO A 34 -12.23 -15.44 -33.82
CA PRO A 34 -11.70 -14.32 -33.05
C PRO A 34 -12.14 -14.39 -31.58
N GLU A 35 -11.35 -13.74 -30.72
CA GLU A 35 -11.69 -13.57 -29.30
C GLU A 35 -13.00 -12.78 -29.17
N VAL A 36 -13.95 -13.29 -28.37
CA VAL A 36 -15.24 -12.66 -28.13
C VAL A 36 -15.16 -11.86 -26.83
N LEU A 37 -15.57 -10.59 -26.86
CA LEU A 37 -15.65 -9.77 -25.65
C LEU A 37 -16.87 -10.21 -24.84
N ASP A 38 -16.64 -10.84 -23.70
CA ASP A 38 -17.70 -11.35 -22.82
C ASP A 38 -18.17 -10.30 -21.82
N ALA A 39 -17.23 -9.56 -21.23
CA ALA A 39 -17.55 -8.56 -20.21
C ALA A 39 -16.51 -7.43 -20.22
N MET A 40 -16.94 -6.25 -19.77
CA MET A 40 -16.08 -5.09 -19.62
C MET A 40 -16.49 -4.27 -18.41
N GLY A 41 -15.50 -3.82 -17.65
CA GLY A 41 -15.66 -2.89 -16.55
C GLY A 41 -14.89 -1.62 -16.81
N MET A 42 -15.54 -0.46 -16.62
CA MET A 42 -14.89 0.83 -16.68
C MET A 42 -15.19 1.61 -15.40
N HIS A 43 -14.14 1.96 -14.66
CA HIS A 43 -14.27 2.73 -13.43
C HIS A 43 -13.00 3.52 -13.13
N LYS A 44 -13.12 4.59 -12.34
CA LYS A 44 -11.97 5.35 -11.80
C LYS A 44 -11.12 4.57 -10.80
N ASP A 45 -11.69 3.47 -10.29
CA ASP A 45 -11.10 2.63 -9.26
C ASP A 45 -10.87 1.28 -9.92
N PHE A 46 -9.61 0.84 -9.90
CA PHE A 46 -9.18 -0.38 -10.58
C PHE A 46 -9.92 -1.61 -10.06
N MET A 47 -10.13 -1.72 -8.74
CA MET A 47 -10.80 -2.88 -8.14
C MET A 47 -12.27 -2.92 -8.54
N LYS A 48 -12.93 -1.75 -8.60
CA LYS A 48 -14.31 -1.67 -9.10
C LYS A 48 -14.40 -2.00 -10.58
N ALA A 49 -13.42 -1.59 -11.38
CA ALA A 49 -13.37 -1.96 -12.80
C ALA A 49 -13.20 -3.49 -12.98
N CYS A 50 -12.37 -4.13 -12.15
CA CYS A 50 -12.23 -5.59 -12.13
C CYS A 50 -13.53 -6.29 -11.76
N ALA A 51 -14.23 -5.81 -10.71
CA ALA A 51 -15.51 -6.35 -10.30
C ALA A 51 -16.59 -6.24 -11.39
N LEU A 52 -16.66 -5.10 -12.09
CA LEU A 52 -17.58 -4.89 -13.21
C LEU A 52 -17.27 -5.80 -14.42
N ALA A 53 -16.00 -6.13 -14.65
CA ALA A 53 -15.58 -7.08 -15.67
C ALA A 53 -15.75 -8.56 -15.23
N GLY A 54 -16.16 -8.81 -13.99
CA GLY A 54 -16.31 -10.16 -13.42
C GLY A 54 -14.97 -10.86 -13.21
N VAL A 55 -13.92 -10.12 -12.84
CA VAL A 55 -12.63 -10.68 -12.43
C VAL A 55 -12.66 -10.90 -10.91
N GLU A 56 -12.73 -12.15 -10.49
CA GLU A 56 -12.79 -12.53 -9.06
C GLU A 56 -11.47 -13.11 -8.56
N GLU A 57 -10.63 -13.62 -9.46
CA GLU A 57 -9.40 -14.31 -9.12
C GLU A 57 -8.28 -13.31 -8.78
N ASN A 58 -7.74 -13.41 -7.57
CA ASN A 58 -6.69 -12.51 -7.08
C ASN A 58 -5.43 -12.54 -7.95
N GLN A 59 -5.05 -13.71 -8.47
CA GLN A 59 -3.88 -13.84 -9.34
C GLN A 59 -4.04 -13.02 -10.63
N VAL A 60 -5.22 -13.09 -11.24
CA VAL A 60 -5.53 -12.33 -12.46
C VAL A 60 -5.54 -10.82 -12.17
N ILE A 61 -6.06 -10.42 -11.02
CA ILE A 61 -6.04 -9.02 -10.57
C ILE A 61 -4.59 -8.53 -10.41
N ASP A 62 -3.74 -9.30 -9.74
CA ASP A 62 -2.33 -8.93 -9.54
C ASP A 62 -1.57 -8.85 -10.88
N ASP A 63 -1.84 -9.77 -11.82
CA ASP A 63 -1.26 -9.74 -13.17
C ASP A 63 -1.70 -8.50 -13.96
N LEU A 64 -2.98 -8.12 -13.86
CA LEU A 64 -3.52 -6.91 -14.50
C LEU A 64 -2.97 -5.63 -13.87
N MET A 65 -2.77 -5.60 -12.55
CA MET A 65 -2.10 -4.49 -11.86
C MET A 65 -0.66 -4.34 -12.33
N ALA A 66 0.07 -5.46 -12.41
CA ALA A 66 1.45 -5.48 -12.90
C ALA A 66 1.54 -5.00 -14.35
N ALA A 67 0.60 -5.42 -15.23
CA ALA A 67 0.54 -4.97 -16.62
C ALA A 67 0.33 -3.45 -16.77
N LEU A 68 -0.38 -2.83 -15.81
CA LEU A 68 -0.57 -1.37 -15.75
C LEU A 68 0.54 -0.63 -14.99
N GLY A 69 1.54 -1.35 -14.45
CA GLY A 69 2.56 -0.77 -13.59
C GLY A 69 2.04 -0.25 -12.24
N LEU A 70 0.87 -0.72 -11.80
CA LEU A 70 0.30 -0.37 -10.51
C LEU A 70 0.99 -1.19 -9.43
N VAL A 71 1.69 -0.52 -8.52
CA VAL A 71 2.22 -1.17 -7.32
C VAL A 71 1.10 -1.24 -6.30
N ARG A 72 0.71 -2.46 -5.92
CA ARG A 72 -0.17 -2.67 -4.78
C ARG A 72 0.62 -2.24 -3.54
N GLU A 73 0.21 -1.14 -2.90
CA GLU A 73 0.85 -0.69 -1.67
C GLU A 73 0.66 -1.76 -0.59
N SER A 74 1.69 -2.60 -0.42
CA SER A 74 1.74 -3.60 0.63
C SER A 74 2.08 -2.87 1.93
N GLY A 75 1.06 -2.58 2.74
CA GLY A 75 1.27 -2.05 4.08
C GLY A 75 2.11 -3.04 4.91
N LYS A 76 3.29 -2.62 5.34
CA LYS A 76 4.14 -3.44 6.22
C LYS A 76 3.45 -3.60 7.57
N VAL A 77 3.14 -4.83 7.95
CA VAL A 77 2.63 -5.13 9.30
C VAL A 77 3.73 -4.84 10.31
N VAL A 78 3.55 -3.77 11.09
CA VAL A 78 4.42 -3.46 12.24
C VAL A 78 3.76 -4.03 13.48
N ARG A 79 4.44 -4.96 14.16
CA ARG A 79 4.01 -5.45 15.46
C ARG A 79 4.15 -4.32 16.48
N VAL A 80 3.03 -3.86 17.01
CA VAL A 80 3.01 -2.90 18.12
C VAL A 80 3.21 -3.70 19.40
N TYR A 81 4.39 -3.59 20.00
CA TYR A 81 4.64 -4.15 21.32
C TYR A 81 4.14 -3.15 22.36
N HIS A 82 3.18 -3.57 23.20
CA HIS A 82 2.81 -2.80 24.39
C HIS A 82 3.99 -2.86 25.37
N ALA A 83 4.60 -1.71 25.67
CA ALA A 83 5.58 -1.62 26.73
C ALA A 83 4.85 -1.82 28.08
N ASN A 84 5.00 -3.00 28.68
CA ASN A 84 4.72 -3.17 30.09
C ASN A 84 5.72 -2.31 30.85
N HIS A 85 5.27 -1.16 31.34
CA HIS A 85 6.04 -0.29 32.22
C HIS A 85 6.11 -0.88 33.63
N ASP A 86 6.76 -2.04 33.78
CA ASP A 86 7.31 -2.44 35.09
C ASP A 86 8.67 -1.76 35.25
N LEU A 87 8.62 -0.44 35.46
CA LEU A 87 9.81 0.33 35.83
C LEU A 87 10.13 0.04 37.30
N GLU A 88 11.05 -0.89 37.50
CA GLU A 88 11.80 -1.04 38.73
C GLU A 88 12.53 0.29 39.02
N ILE A 89 11.97 1.11 39.91
CA ILE A 89 12.55 2.39 40.32
C ILE A 89 13.80 2.09 41.16
N LYS A 90 14.98 2.10 40.52
CA LYS A 90 16.24 2.19 41.26
C LYS A 90 16.35 3.61 41.82
N PRO A 91 16.45 3.79 43.15
CA PRO A 91 16.60 5.13 43.72
C PRO A 91 17.93 5.71 43.24
N HIS A 92 17.87 6.83 42.52
CA HIS A 92 19.06 7.58 42.14
C HIS A 92 19.73 8.13 43.41
N PRO A 93 21.06 7.96 43.56
CA PRO A 93 21.78 8.55 44.67
C PRO A 93 21.80 10.07 44.50
N ILE A 94 20.89 10.72 45.23
CA ILE A 94 21.09 11.95 46.00
C ILE A 94 22.41 12.66 45.65
N PHE A 95 22.29 13.68 44.80
CA PHE A 95 22.92 15.00 44.95
C PHE A 95 24.25 15.04 45.73
N ARG A 96 25.38 15.20 45.02
CA ARG A 96 26.59 15.85 45.57
C ARG A 96 26.93 17.07 44.72
N PHE A 97 26.36 18.21 45.09
CA PHE A 97 26.88 19.50 44.65
C PHE A 97 28.15 19.83 45.47
N PRO A 98 29.30 20.12 44.85
CA PRO A 98 30.45 20.66 45.58
C PRO A 98 30.19 22.13 45.94
N GLN A 99 30.07 22.43 47.23
CA GLN A 99 29.83 23.78 47.79
C GLN A 99 31.01 24.76 47.66
N THR A 100 31.96 24.59 46.74
CA THR A 100 33.15 25.46 46.65
C THR A 100 33.04 26.60 45.63
N TRP A 101 31.93 26.70 44.90
CA TRP A 101 31.79 27.70 43.83
C TRP A 101 31.26 29.08 44.27
N LEU A 102 30.69 29.23 45.47
CA LEU A 102 30.22 30.54 45.97
C LEU A 102 31.26 31.33 46.79
N ALA A 103 32.45 30.78 47.04
CA ALA A 103 33.49 31.49 47.78
C ALA A 103 34.35 32.45 46.92
N LYS A 104 34.15 32.49 45.60
CA LYS A 104 34.98 33.28 44.67
C LYS A 104 34.36 34.57 44.14
N LEU A 105 33.17 34.97 44.61
CA LEU A 105 32.42 36.14 44.09
C LEU A 105 32.06 37.21 45.14
N ARG A 106 32.71 37.22 46.30
CA ARG A 106 32.79 38.40 47.17
C ARG A 106 34.28 38.71 47.33
N TRP A 107 34.67 39.97 47.51
CA TRP A 107 36.06 40.45 47.65
C TRP A 107 36.82 40.78 46.34
N ALA A 108 36.26 41.69 45.55
CA ALA A 108 37.05 42.66 44.77
C ALA A 108 36.24 43.97 44.66
N HIS A 109 36.06 44.63 45.80
CA HIS A 109 35.68 46.04 45.92
C HIS A 109 36.50 46.61 47.07
N ALA A 110 37.61 47.27 46.71
CA ALA A 110 38.32 48.35 47.39
C ALA A 110 39.74 48.40 46.82
#